data_AF-A0A3S4URI1-F1
#
_entry.id   AF-A0A3S4URI1-F1
#
_cell.length_a   1.000
_cell.length_b   1.000
_cell.length_c   1.000
_cell.angle_alpha   90.00
_cell.angle_beta   90.00
_cell.angle_gamma   90.00
#
_symmetry.space_group_name_H-M   'P 1'
#
loop_
_entity.id
_entity.type
_entity.pdbx_description
1 polymer ?
#
loop_
_entity_poly.entity_id
_entity_poly.type
_entity_poly.pdbx_seq_one_letter_code
_entity_poly.pdbx_strand_id
1 'polypeptide(L)'
;MLKKCGTIRADFYRNKKGANHDTTNSQSEKIYSGKVRDLYEIDDKRMLMVATDRLSAFDVILDDPIPRKGEILTQISNFWFNQLAHIMPNHFTGDSVYDVLPKEEADLVKDRAVVCKRLSPIKIESIVRGYLTGSGLKDYQQTGTICGLKLPKGLVEASKLPEPILPLQAKRKWETTTLISAMKNVKN
;
A
#
# COMPACT_ATOMS: atom_id res chain seq x y z
N MET A 1 9.63 -14.81 -21.40
CA MET A 1 9.12 -13.70 -22.23
C MET A 1 8.90 -12.50 -21.31
N LEU A 2 9.85 -11.57 -21.26
CA LEU A 2 9.74 -10.34 -20.46
C LEU A 2 8.73 -9.42 -21.17
N LYS A 3 7.58 -9.16 -20.53
CA LYS A 3 6.67 -8.09 -20.97
C LYS A 3 7.46 -6.78 -20.86
N LYS A 4 7.53 -5.98 -21.93
CA LYS A 4 8.15 -4.66 -21.90
C LYS A 4 7.53 -3.85 -20.75
N CYS A 5 8.31 -3.55 -19.72
CA CYS A 5 7.88 -2.70 -18.61
C CYS A 5 7.67 -1.27 -19.12
N GLY A 6 6.53 -0.69 -18.75
CA GLY A 6 6.18 0.69 -19.10
C GLY A 6 7.06 1.70 -18.37
N THR A 7 6.97 2.95 -18.81
CA THR A 7 7.56 4.12 -18.17
C THR A 7 6.45 5.00 -17.60
N ILE A 8 6.75 5.84 -16.60
CA ILE A 8 5.80 6.82 -16.05
C ILE A 8 5.14 7.60 -17.19
N ARG A 9 5.94 8.05 -18.16
CA ARG A 9 5.46 8.76 -19.35
C ARG A 9 4.49 7.90 -20.16
N ALA A 10 4.84 6.65 -20.51
CA ALA A 10 3.95 5.79 -21.29
C ALA A 10 2.62 5.48 -20.58
N ASP A 11 2.63 5.37 -19.26
CA ASP A 11 1.45 5.01 -18.47
C ASP A 11 0.47 6.18 -18.27
N PHE A 12 0.99 7.41 -18.17
CA PHE A 12 0.15 8.59 -17.96
C PHE A 12 -0.22 9.33 -19.27
N TYR A 13 0.56 9.19 -20.34
CA TYR A 13 0.23 9.80 -21.65
C TYR A 13 -0.73 8.96 -22.50
N ARG A 14 -0.94 7.66 -22.21
CA ARG A 14 -1.86 6.80 -22.98
C ARG A 14 -3.32 7.27 -22.97
N ASN A 15 -3.70 8.09 -22.00
CA ASN A 15 -5.05 8.65 -21.88
C ASN A 15 -5.25 10.00 -22.60
N LYS A 16 -4.23 10.58 -23.24
CA LYS A 16 -4.38 11.75 -24.11
C LYS A 16 -4.32 11.32 -25.57
N LYS A 17 -5.47 11.02 -26.18
CA LYS A 17 -5.55 10.84 -27.64
C LYS A 17 -5.07 12.13 -28.32
N GLY A 18 -3.95 12.08 -29.04
CA GLY A 18 -3.61 13.10 -30.05
C GLY A 18 -2.25 13.81 -29.94
N ALA A 19 -1.27 13.33 -29.18
CA ALA A 19 0.06 13.96 -29.18
C ALA A 19 1.16 12.98 -29.63
N ASN A 20 1.67 13.17 -30.85
CA ASN A 20 2.97 12.62 -31.26
C ASN A 20 4.05 13.40 -30.51
N HIS A 21 4.68 12.80 -29.52
CA HIS A 21 5.88 13.35 -28.89
C HIS A 21 6.98 12.30 -28.82
N ASP A 22 8.16 12.73 -29.27
CA ASP A 22 9.41 11.98 -29.24
C ASP A 22 9.63 11.33 -27.87
N THR A 23 9.91 10.03 -27.91
CA THR A 23 10.24 9.21 -26.75
C THR A 23 11.67 9.47 -26.33
N THR A 24 11.93 10.58 -25.63
CA THR A 24 13.10 10.69 -24.76
C THR A 24 12.96 9.67 -23.62
N ASN A 25 13.99 8.83 -23.45
CA ASN A 25 14.06 7.77 -22.44
C ASN A 25 13.66 8.27 -21.04
N SER A 26 12.46 7.87 -20.58
CA SER A 26 12.14 7.98 -19.14
C SER A 26 13.10 7.06 -18.38
N GLN A 27 13.77 7.58 -17.35
CA GLN A 27 14.78 6.81 -16.62
C GLN A 27 14.20 5.79 -15.62
N SER A 28 12.96 5.95 -15.17
CA SER A 28 12.38 5.07 -14.16
C SER A 28 11.64 3.89 -14.78
N GLU A 29 12.26 2.71 -14.73
CA GLU A 29 11.67 1.45 -15.21
C GLU A 29 10.56 0.98 -14.25
N LYS A 30 9.39 0.61 -14.77
CA LYS A 30 8.35 -0.03 -13.95
C LYS A 30 8.85 -1.40 -13.48
N ILE A 31 8.79 -1.65 -12.17
CA ILE A 31 9.19 -2.94 -11.59
C ILE A 31 7.99 -3.80 -11.19
N TYR A 32 6.85 -3.17 -10.91
CA TYR A 32 5.65 -3.89 -10.49
C TYR A 32 4.38 -3.10 -10.78
N SER A 33 3.32 -3.80 -11.16
CA SER A 33 1.97 -3.26 -11.34
C SER A 33 1.01 -4.04 -10.46
N GLY A 34 0.58 -3.42 -9.36
CA GLY A 34 -0.45 -3.98 -8.47
C GLY A 34 -1.85 -3.60 -8.90
N LYS A 35 -2.86 -4.00 -8.11
CA LYS A 35 -4.27 -3.65 -8.37
C LYS A 35 -4.47 -2.14 -8.47
N VAL A 36 -3.88 -1.38 -7.54
CA VAL A 36 -4.12 0.07 -7.41
C VAL A 36 -2.85 0.93 -7.39
N ARG A 37 -1.66 0.33 -7.34
CA ARG A 37 -0.38 1.06 -7.34
C ARG A 37 0.60 0.46 -8.33
N ASP A 38 1.38 1.31 -8.97
CA ASP A 38 2.53 0.95 -9.78
C ASP A 38 3.81 1.35 -9.06
N LEU A 39 4.85 0.54 -9.19
CA LEU A 39 6.16 0.77 -8.60
C LEU A 39 7.18 0.95 -9.72
N TYR A 40 7.98 2.00 -9.63
CA TYR A 40 9.07 2.29 -10.55
C TYR A 40 10.39 2.34 -9.79
N GLU A 41 11.44 1.82 -10.40
CA GLU A 41 12.80 1.88 -9.86
C GLU A 41 13.36 3.29 -10.05
N ILE A 42 14.00 3.80 -8.98
CA ILE A 42 14.81 5.03 -9.02
C ILE A 42 16.28 4.63 -8.94
N ASP A 43 16.65 3.90 -7.88
CA ASP A 43 17.99 3.36 -7.65
C ASP A 43 17.93 2.11 -6.74
N ASP A 44 19.10 1.65 -6.28
CA ASP A 44 19.25 0.47 -5.43
C ASP A 44 18.55 0.60 -4.06
N LYS A 45 18.32 1.82 -3.59
CA LYS A 45 17.78 2.13 -2.26
C LYS A 45 16.38 2.72 -2.31
N ARG A 46 15.96 3.26 -3.45
CA ARG A 46 14.73 4.04 -3.60
C ARG A 46 13.88 3.54 -4.76
N MET A 47 12.58 3.76 -4.59
CA MET A 47 11.55 3.41 -5.55
C MET A 47 10.46 4.47 -5.54
N LEU A 48 9.84 4.70 -6.68
CA LEU A 48 8.67 5.56 -6.79
C LEU A 48 7.42 4.69 -6.69
N MET A 49 6.56 4.98 -5.71
CA MET A 49 5.27 4.34 -5.56
C MET A 49 4.18 5.29 -6.06
N VAL A 50 3.50 4.93 -7.14
CA VAL A 50 2.47 5.76 -7.79
C VAL A 50 1.09 5.14 -7.58
N ALA A 51 0.19 5.88 -6.94
CA ALA A 51 -1.22 5.47 -6.80
C ALA A 51 -1.99 5.78 -8.10
N THR A 52 -2.72 4.77 -8.56
CA THR A 52 -3.50 4.85 -9.80
C THR A 52 -4.98 5.04 -9.50
N ASP A 53 -5.72 5.43 -10.53
CA ASP A 53 -7.16 5.62 -10.45
C ASP A 53 -7.94 4.30 -10.62
N ARG A 54 -7.23 3.18 -10.87
CA ARG A 54 -7.79 1.83 -11.00
C ARG A 54 -8.51 1.41 -9.73
N LEU A 55 -9.74 0.90 -9.85
CA LEU A 55 -10.52 0.35 -8.75
C LEU A 55 -10.53 -1.17 -8.82
N SER A 56 -10.56 -1.86 -7.67
CA SER A 56 -10.71 -3.31 -7.63
C SER A 56 -11.78 -3.73 -6.64
N ALA A 57 -12.59 -4.71 -7.03
CA ALA A 57 -13.60 -5.35 -6.18
C ALA A 57 -13.59 -6.86 -6.45
N PHE A 58 -13.78 -7.68 -5.42
CA PHE A 58 -13.75 -9.15 -5.53
C PHE A 58 -12.52 -9.69 -6.28
N ASP A 59 -11.35 -9.11 -5.97
CA ASP A 59 -10.05 -9.42 -6.59
C ASP A 59 -9.90 -9.11 -8.09
N VAL A 60 -10.90 -8.48 -8.71
CA VAL A 60 -10.87 -8.05 -10.12
C VAL A 60 -10.66 -6.54 -10.20
N ILE A 61 -9.80 -6.09 -11.13
CA ILE A 61 -9.66 -4.67 -11.48
C ILE A 61 -10.82 -4.31 -12.42
N LEU A 62 -11.57 -3.26 -12.08
CA LEU A 62 -12.69 -2.78 -12.87
C LEU A 62 -12.20 -1.93 -14.05
N ASP A 63 -12.94 -1.95 -15.14
CA ASP A 63 -12.58 -1.24 -16.38
C ASP A 63 -12.61 0.28 -16.20
N ASP A 64 -13.61 0.79 -15.47
CA ASP A 64 -13.80 2.23 -15.26
C ASP A 64 -13.00 2.73 -14.04
N PRO A 65 -11.97 3.58 -14.23
CA PRO A 65 -11.23 4.18 -13.14
C PRO A 65 -12.05 5.28 -12.44
N ILE A 66 -11.72 5.57 -11.18
CA ILE A 66 -12.27 6.72 -10.46
C ILE A 66 -11.28 7.88 -10.58
N PRO A 67 -11.59 8.96 -11.33
CA PRO A 67 -10.67 10.05 -11.56
C PRO A 67 -10.12 10.63 -10.26
N ARG A 68 -8.80 10.86 -10.22
CA ARG A 68 -8.09 11.48 -9.07
C ARG A 68 -8.15 10.67 -7.77
N LYS A 69 -8.65 9.44 -7.78
CA LYS A 69 -8.65 8.56 -6.60
C LYS A 69 -7.24 8.32 -6.09
N GLY A 70 -6.28 8.11 -7.01
CA GLY A 70 -4.87 7.91 -6.65
C GLY A 70 -4.30 9.09 -5.86
N GLU A 71 -4.66 10.31 -6.26
CA GLU A 71 -4.23 11.53 -5.57
C GLU A 71 -4.75 11.56 -4.13
N ILE A 72 -6.07 11.41 -3.97
CA ILE A 72 -6.73 11.46 -2.65
C ILE A 72 -6.18 10.37 -1.71
N LEU A 73 -6.03 9.14 -2.20
CA LEU A 73 -5.51 8.03 -1.39
C LEU A 73 -4.05 8.24 -0.99
N THR A 74 -3.23 8.84 -1.85
CA THR A 74 -1.86 9.21 -1.50
C THR A 74 -1.85 10.28 -0.42
N GLN A 75 -2.68 11.32 -0.52
CA GLN A 75 -2.72 12.38 0.49
C GLN A 75 -3.24 11.91 1.86
N ILE A 76 -4.24 11.02 1.89
CA ILE A 76 -4.68 10.38 3.13
C ILE A 76 -3.53 9.55 3.74
N SER A 77 -2.78 8.83 2.91
CA SER A 77 -1.63 8.03 3.39
C SER A 77 -0.56 8.95 3.98
N ASN A 78 -0.20 10.02 3.28
CA ASN A 78 0.78 11.00 3.73
C ASN A 78 0.39 11.64 5.06
N PHE A 79 -0.88 12.00 5.23
CA PHE A 79 -1.41 12.51 6.49
C PHE A 79 -1.14 11.53 7.65
N TRP A 80 -1.52 10.25 7.50
CA TRP A 80 -1.32 9.27 8.56
C TRP A 80 0.14 8.96 8.84
N PHE A 81 1.00 8.89 7.81
CA PHE A 81 2.44 8.70 8.01
C PHE A 81 3.05 9.85 8.81
N ASN A 82 2.64 11.09 8.55
CA ASN A 82 3.10 12.25 9.31
C ASN A 82 2.60 12.20 10.76
N GLN A 83 1.31 11.91 10.98
CA GLN A 83 0.74 11.83 12.32
C GLN A 83 1.40 10.74 13.17
N LEU A 84 1.83 9.63 12.56
CA LEU A 84 2.39 8.47 13.25
C LEU A 84 3.92 8.39 13.19
N ALA A 85 4.59 9.39 12.62
CA ALA A 85 6.05 9.40 12.46
C ALA A 85 6.81 9.28 13.80
N HIS A 86 6.24 9.80 14.89
CA HIS A 86 6.80 9.73 16.24
C HIS A 86 6.66 8.33 16.89
N ILE A 87 5.84 7.44 16.32
CA ILE A 87 5.57 6.10 16.86
C ILE A 87 6.51 5.06 16.23
N MET A 88 6.71 5.11 14.91
CA MET A 88 7.49 4.10 14.20
C MET A 88 8.11 4.68 12.90
N PRO A 89 9.33 4.25 12.54
CA PRO A 89 9.89 4.54 11.22
C PRO A 89 8.96 4.04 10.10
N ASN A 90 8.91 4.80 9.00
CA ASN A 90 8.17 4.42 7.82
C ASN A 90 9.07 4.44 6.57
N HIS A 91 8.47 4.11 5.43
CA HIS A 91 9.19 3.96 4.17
C HIS A 91 9.49 5.27 3.43
N PHE A 92 9.08 6.44 3.92
CA PHE A 92 9.39 7.71 3.26
C PHE A 92 10.90 8.00 3.34
N THR A 93 11.45 8.54 2.26
CA THR A 93 12.85 9.00 2.22
C THR A 93 12.97 10.46 2.68
N GLY A 94 11.91 11.25 2.52
CA GLY A 94 11.93 12.71 2.66
C GLY A 94 12.14 13.45 1.34
N ASP A 95 12.54 12.73 0.28
CA ASP A 95 12.68 13.29 -1.07
C ASP A 95 11.30 13.55 -1.68
N SER A 96 11.20 14.64 -2.43
CA SER A 96 10.08 14.92 -3.31
C SER A 96 10.24 14.22 -4.66
N VAL A 97 9.15 14.14 -5.42
CA VAL A 97 9.22 13.64 -6.80
C VAL A 97 10.10 14.49 -7.72
N TYR A 98 10.29 15.78 -7.39
CA TYR A 98 11.13 16.69 -8.18
C TYR A 98 12.62 16.48 -7.92
N ASP A 99 12.99 15.84 -6.81
CA ASP A 99 14.38 15.52 -6.48
C ASP A 99 14.88 14.30 -7.27
N VAL A 100 13.95 13.47 -7.79
CA VAL A 100 14.26 12.18 -8.41
C VAL A 100 13.73 12.02 -9.83
N LEU A 101 12.87 12.94 -10.31
CA LEU A 101 12.34 12.93 -11.67
C LEU A 101 12.59 14.27 -12.37
N PRO A 102 12.70 14.26 -13.71
CA PRO A 102 12.57 15.47 -14.51
C PRO A 102 11.25 16.19 -14.22
N LYS A 103 11.26 17.53 -14.25
CA LYS A 103 10.11 18.36 -13.92
C LYS A 103 8.81 17.93 -14.62
N GLU A 104 8.88 17.64 -15.92
CA GLU A 104 7.70 17.22 -16.70
C GLU A 104 7.07 15.91 -16.17
N GLU A 105 7.89 14.96 -15.73
CA GLU A 105 7.40 13.69 -15.18
C GLU A 105 6.90 13.86 -13.76
N ALA A 106 7.62 14.64 -12.95
CA ALA A 106 7.21 15.00 -11.60
C ALA A 106 5.84 15.68 -11.60
N ASP A 107 5.59 16.62 -12.52
CA ASP A 107 4.32 17.34 -12.63
C ASP A 107 3.11 16.41 -12.90
N LEU A 108 3.32 15.24 -13.52
CA LEU A 108 2.26 14.27 -13.78
C LEU A 108 1.86 13.46 -12.55
N VAL A 109 2.78 13.29 -11.61
CA VAL A 109 2.63 12.33 -10.49
C VAL A 109 2.74 12.96 -9.10
N LYS A 110 3.07 14.25 -9.00
CA LYS A 110 3.30 14.97 -7.74
C LYS A 110 2.23 14.78 -6.66
N ASP A 111 0.97 14.65 -7.08
CA ASP A 111 -0.16 14.54 -6.14
C ASP A 111 -0.52 13.09 -5.80
N ARG A 112 0.09 12.11 -6.48
CA ARG A 112 -0.26 10.68 -6.38
C ARG A 112 0.93 9.74 -6.16
N ALA A 113 2.15 10.27 -6.14
CA ALA A 113 3.37 9.47 -5.98
C ALA A 113 4.15 9.83 -4.71
N VAL A 114 4.91 8.85 -4.23
CA VAL A 114 5.79 8.97 -3.07
C VAL A 114 7.14 8.32 -3.39
N VAL A 115 8.24 8.97 -2.98
CA VAL A 115 9.58 8.39 -3.01
C VAL A 115 9.76 7.55 -1.74
N CYS A 116 9.90 6.24 -1.94
CA CYS A 116 9.96 5.27 -0.85
C CYS A 116 11.31 4.56 -0.82
N LYS A 117 11.73 4.16 0.37
CA LYS A 117 12.83 3.21 0.60
C LYS A 117 12.46 1.86 -0.02
N ARG A 118 13.43 1.22 -0.68
CA ARG A 118 13.32 -0.16 -1.12
C ARG A 118 13.45 -1.08 0.10
N LEU A 119 12.36 -1.75 0.46
CA LEU A 119 12.28 -2.62 1.63
C LEU A 119 11.86 -4.04 1.21
N SER A 120 12.32 -5.04 1.94
CA SER A 120 11.80 -6.40 1.84
C SER A 120 10.60 -6.56 2.77
N PRO A 121 9.37 -6.72 2.24
CA PRO A 121 8.19 -6.81 3.08
C PRO A 121 8.17 -8.14 3.85
N ILE A 122 7.77 -8.06 5.12
CA ILE A 122 7.38 -9.25 5.88
C ILE A 122 6.04 -9.71 5.28
N LYS A 123 5.94 -10.96 4.86
CA LYS A 123 4.75 -11.52 4.19
C LYS A 123 3.62 -11.83 5.20
N ILE A 124 3.23 -10.84 5.98
CA ILE A 124 2.18 -10.92 7.00
C ILE A 124 1.30 -9.67 6.91
N GLU A 125 -0.01 -9.86 6.91
CA GLU A 125 -0.97 -8.75 7.00
C GLU A 125 -1.29 -8.45 8.47
N SER A 126 -0.92 -7.26 8.94
CA SER A 126 -1.22 -6.82 10.30
C SER A 126 -2.57 -6.11 10.35
N ILE A 127 -3.63 -6.86 10.63
CA ILE A 127 -5.02 -6.35 10.65
C ILE A 127 -5.42 -6.03 12.10
N VAL A 128 -5.73 -4.77 12.41
CA VAL A 128 -6.32 -4.39 13.70
C VAL A 128 -7.84 -4.36 13.57
N ARG A 129 -8.57 -4.94 14.53
CA ARG A 129 -10.03 -4.92 14.56
C ARG A 129 -10.54 -4.23 15.82
N GLY A 130 -11.26 -3.11 15.68
CA GLY A 130 -12.03 -2.49 16.76
C GLY A 130 -13.51 -2.87 16.75
N TYR A 131 -14.01 -3.38 15.62
CA TYR A 131 -15.39 -3.78 15.42
C TYR A 131 -15.45 -5.14 14.71
N LEU A 132 -16.51 -5.90 14.99
CA LEU A 132 -16.76 -7.22 14.43
C LEU A 132 -17.47 -7.12 13.09
N THR A 133 -16.80 -7.52 12.01
CA THR A 133 -17.37 -7.53 10.64
C THR A 133 -16.59 -8.47 9.73
N GLY A 134 -17.14 -8.75 8.55
CA GLY A 134 -16.48 -9.47 7.46
C GLY A 134 -16.07 -10.89 7.86
N SER A 135 -14.85 -11.31 7.47
CA SER A 135 -14.34 -12.64 7.80
C SER A 135 -14.28 -12.93 9.30
N GLY A 136 -14.00 -11.91 10.12
CA GLY A 136 -13.97 -12.06 11.57
C GLY A 136 -15.34 -12.40 12.17
N LEU A 137 -16.43 -11.84 11.61
CA LEU A 137 -17.78 -12.21 12.05
C LEU A 137 -18.10 -13.67 11.68
N LYS A 138 -17.72 -14.11 10.47
CA LYS A 138 -17.94 -15.49 10.01
C LYS A 138 -17.25 -16.50 10.93
N ASP A 139 -15.99 -16.25 11.29
CA ASP A 139 -15.23 -17.11 12.22
C ASP A 139 -15.88 -17.15 13.60
N TYR A 140 -16.31 -15.99 14.11
CA TYR A 140 -16.98 -15.88 15.41
C TYR A 140 -18.33 -16.59 15.43
N GLN A 141 -19.14 -16.50 14.37
CA GLN A 141 -20.42 -17.21 14.29
C GLN A 141 -20.25 -18.73 14.31
N GLN A 142 -19.16 -19.24 13.72
CA GLN A 142 -18.86 -20.67 13.69
C GLN A 142 -18.26 -21.19 14.98
N THR A 143 -17.36 -20.43 15.61
CA THR A 143 -16.49 -20.94 16.68
C THR A 143 -16.58 -20.15 17.99
N GLY A 144 -17.19 -18.97 17.98
CA GLY A 144 -17.12 -17.99 19.07
C GLY A 144 -15.74 -17.34 19.22
N THR A 145 -14.84 -17.50 18.23
CA THR A 145 -13.47 -17.01 18.28
C THR A 145 -13.06 -16.24 17.03
N ILE A 146 -12.05 -15.37 17.15
CA ILE A 146 -11.35 -14.73 16.03
C ILE A 146 -9.86 -14.95 16.19
N CYS A 147 -9.21 -15.49 15.15
CA CYS A 147 -7.80 -15.85 15.18
C CYS A 147 -7.42 -16.83 16.32
N GLY A 148 -8.38 -17.46 17.01
CA GLY A 148 -8.15 -18.30 18.20
C GLY A 148 -8.45 -17.61 19.54
N LEU A 149 -8.81 -16.31 19.53
CA LEU A 149 -9.23 -15.57 20.72
C LEU A 149 -10.74 -15.69 20.90
N LYS A 150 -11.17 -16.17 22.07
CA LYS A 150 -12.59 -16.28 22.42
C LYS A 150 -13.17 -14.91 22.71
N LEU A 151 -14.32 -14.60 22.11
CA LEU A 151 -15.02 -13.35 22.29
C LEU A 151 -16.25 -13.50 23.20
N PRO A 152 -16.75 -12.40 23.79
CA PRO A 152 -18.04 -12.39 24.47
C PRO A 152 -19.16 -12.91 23.58
N LYS A 153 -20.15 -13.58 24.18
CA LYS A 153 -21.35 -14.02 23.46
C LYS A 153 -22.21 -12.82 23.05
N GLY A 154 -23.09 -13.02 22.07
CA GLY A 154 -24.10 -12.04 21.67
C GLY A 154 -23.60 -10.94 20.74
N LEU A 155 -22.32 -10.97 20.30
CA LEU A 155 -21.83 -10.05 19.28
C LEU A 155 -22.51 -10.32 17.93
N VAL A 156 -22.85 -9.24 17.25
CA VAL A 156 -23.46 -9.22 15.90
C VAL A 156 -22.62 -8.35 14.95
N GLU A 157 -23.02 -8.25 13.69
CA GLU A 157 -22.39 -7.36 12.71
C GLU A 157 -22.23 -5.93 13.26
N ALA A 158 -21.07 -5.34 13.02
CA ALA A 158 -20.64 -4.02 13.49
C ALA A 158 -20.63 -3.85 15.03
N SER A 159 -20.66 -4.93 15.81
CA SER A 159 -20.48 -4.81 17.28
C SER A 159 -19.08 -4.31 17.62
N LYS A 160 -19.01 -3.35 18.55
CA LYS A 160 -17.73 -2.87 19.10
C LYS A 160 -17.07 -3.97 19.93
N LEU A 161 -15.79 -4.21 19.69
CA LEU A 161 -15.01 -5.15 20.50
C LEU A 161 -14.59 -4.49 21.83
N PRO A 162 -14.45 -5.26 22.93
CA PRO A 162 -14.02 -4.73 24.22
C PRO A 162 -12.65 -4.05 24.15
N GLU A 163 -11.75 -4.60 23.34
CA GLU A 163 -10.43 -4.06 23.04
C GLU A 163 -10.08 -4.30 21.56
N PRO A 164 -9.21 -3.48 20.95
CA PRO A 164 -8.71 -3.73 19.61
C PRO A 164 -7.92 -5.04 19.54
N ILE A 165 -8.28 -5.91 18.59
CA ILE A 165 -7.65 -7.22 18.42
C ILE A 165 -6.64 -7.17 17.27
N LEU A 166 -5.45 -7.71 17.52
CA LEU A 166 -4.41 -7.97 16.53
C LEU A 166 -4.19 -9.48 16.39
N PRO A 167 -4.15 -10.07 15.17
CA PRO A 167 -3.92 -11.49 14.93
C PRO A 167 -2.68 -12.05 15.64
N LEU A 168 -1.68 -11.21 15.89
CA LEU A 168 -0.44 -11.56 16.59
C LEU A 168 -0.66 -11.95 18.06
N GLN A 169 -1.75 -11.51 18.69
CA GLN A 169 -2.09 -11.90 20.07
C GLN A 169 -2.54 -13.37 20.18
N ALA A 170 -2.92 -13.99 19.06
CA ALA A 170 -3.63 -15.26 19.07
C ALA A 170 -2.76 -16.49 18.72
N LYS A 171 -1.53 -16.30 18.21
CA LYS A 171 -0.62 -17.41 17.89
C LYS A 171 0.51 -17.57 18.92
N ARG A 172 0.55 -18.75 19.56
CA ARG A 172 1.62 -19.21 20.44
C ARG A 172 2.98 -19.28 19.71
N LYS A 173 3.99 -18.67 20.33
CA LYS A 173 5.45 -18.98 20.41
C LYS A 173 6.33 -19.14 19.15
N TRP A 174 5.84 -19.27 17.92
CA TRP A 174 6.72 -19.44 16.73
C TRP A 174 6.79 -18.23 15.79
N GLU A 175 5.72 -17.44 15.62
CA GLU A 175 5.69 -16.29 14.69
C GLU A 175 6.00 -14.93 15.36
N THR A 176 5.78 -14.79 16.67
CA THR A 176 6.04 -13.53 17.39
C THR A 176 7.52 -13.19 17.44
N THR A 177 8.42 -14.17 17.52
CA THR A 177 9.87 -13.91 17.52
C THR A 177 10.34 -13.33 16.20
N THR A 178 9.82 -13.79 15.06
CA THR A 178 10.22 -13.30 13.72
C THR A 178 9.73 -11.88 13.47
N LEU A 179 8.49 -11.55 13.83
CA LEU A 179 7.96 -10.19 13.70
C LEU A 179 8.58 -9.23 14.70
N ILE A 180 8.72 -9.60 15.97
CA ILE A 180 9.39 -8.75 16.97
C ILE A 180 10.87 -8.56 16.59
N SER A 181 11.55 -9.59 16.09
CA SER A 181 12.93 -9.50 15.59
C SER A 181 13.02 -8.61 14.34
N ALA A 182 12.10 -8.77 13.38
CA ALA A 182 12.04 -7.92 12.20
C ALA A 182 11.70 -6.46 12.54
N MET A 183 10.77 -6.21 13.47
CA MET A 183 10.46 -4.86 13.98
C MET A 183 11.64 -4.25 14.76
N LYS A 184 12.46 -5.06 15.43
CA LYS A 184 13.71 -4.61 16.06
C LYS A 184 14.79 -4.27 15.03
N ASN A 185 14.85 -4.99 13.91
CA ASN A 185 15.81 -4.73 12.82
C ASN A 185 15.45 -3.55 11.91
N VAL A 186 14.20 -3.05 11.96
CA VAL A 186 13.78 -1.81 11.27
C VAL A 186 14.34 -0.54 11.96
N LYS A 187 14.97 -0.67 13.14
CA LYS A 187 15.56 0.47 13.88
C LYS A 187 16.99 0.87 13.45
N ASN A 188 17.56 0.28 12.41
CA ASN A 188 18.90 0.63 11.90
C ASN A 188 18.83 1.27 10.52
#